data_AF-A0A942SJI1-F1
#
_entry.id   AF-A0A942SJI1-F1
#
_cell.length_a   1.000
_cell.length_b   1.000
_cell.length_c   1.000
_cell.angle_alpha   90.00
_cell.angle_beta   90.00
_cell.angle_gamma   90.00
#
_symmetry.space_group_name_H-M   'P 1'
#
loop_
_entity.id
_entity.type
_entity.pdbx_description
1 polymer ?
#
loop_
_entity_poly.entity_id
_entity_poly.type
_entity_poly.pdbx_seq_one_letter_code
_entity_poly.pdbx_strand_id
1 'polypeptide(L)'
;MPTTPSADFTDNGEGTVTHKTTGLVWKRCPEGQSFVASACTGSAKAVTWQDAKSLAADGWRLPSIAELLSIVEREAQDPAINSAIFPGLANSGAVNFWSSTPYAADAAQAWHVRLVGEFHSYRIYGSGSGVPAPVGDSNYVRLVRGGNAQGTPSISKPDSDFTDNGNGTVTHKATGLTWKRCTEGSDWGNGKCVKSASSSIDTFSQDDALNFKGSWYAGYSDWRLPTENELLTLVDYGKIDLALNSTIFPISAAALWSATSYPTNGGWLLYADGSSDVDFPPWKKNALLVRGGSSDSPPYAPRFIDPPSSATVNFYVAFNIEAGGDPEGGKVALACSATQSTPGDLPDANPVVGGTVVRYAFKFSTTGQQTVTCKTIDGVGNASSIATQTITIKAVNPAFDCFILWAEKTYPELFPSPWFADRRLTQGSYYYQYYPATNAYLGFSLLDSNVYYMGNQTNNTIIVVGTQAEWFHKAGCQ
;
A
#
# COMPACT_ATOMS: atom_id res chain seq x y z
N MET A 1 1.24 -7.57 3.32
CA MET A 1 -0.07 -8.23 3.11
C MET A 1 0.16 -9.56 2.44
N PRO A 2 -0.66 -10.60 2.68
CA PRO A 2 -0.44 -11.90 2.07
C PRO A 2 -0.28 -11.75 0.55
N THR A 3 0.76 -12.32 -0.03
CA THR A 3 1.02 -12.26 -1.48
C THR A 3 0.12 -13.20 -2.28
N THR A 4 -0.47 -14.19 -1.62
CA THR A 4 -1.40 -15.19 -2.18
C THR A 4 -2.52 -15.50 -1.15
N PRO A 5 -3.40 -14.51 -0.87
CA PRO A 5 -4.45 -14.62 0.14
C PRO A 5 -5.48 -15.70 -0.20
N SER A 6 -6.24 -16.13 0.80
CA SER A 6 -7.30 -17.14 0.60
C SER A 6 -8.38 -16.69 -0.38
N ALA A 7 -8.54 -15.38 -0.58
CA ALA A 7 -9.46 -14.80 -1.55
C ALA A 7 -9.10 -15.13 -3.00
N ASP A 8 -7.85 -15.50 -3.30
CA ASP A 8 -7.39 -15.87 -4.64
C ASP A 8 -7.81 -17.29 -5.03
N PHE A 9 -8.40 -18.03 -4.10
CA PHE A 9 -8.80 -19.41 -4.30
C PHE A 9 -10.32 -19.57 -4.24
N THR A 10 -10.82 -20.50 -5.05
CA THR A 10 -12.18 -21.04 -4.95
C THR A 10 -12.06 -22.49 -4.48
N ASP A 11 -12.69 -22.82 -3.35
CA ASP A 11 -12.78 -24.21 -2.89
C ASP A 11 -13.74 -25.00 -3.78
N ASN A 12 -13.25 -26.09 -4.36
CA ASN A 12 -14.07 -26.96 -5.21
C ASN A 12 -14.64 -28.15 -4.42
N GLY A 13 -14.32 -28.27 -3.13
CA GLY A 13 -14.59 -29.48 -2.37
C GLY A 13 -13.62 -30.62 -2.68
N GLU A 14 -13.78 -31.73 -1.96
CA GLU A 14 -13.01 -32.98 -2.15
C GLU A 14 -11.48 -32.80 -2.17
N GLY A 15 -10.97 -31.80 -1.44
CA GLY A 15 -9.53 -31.57 -1.33
C GLY A 15 -8.89 -30.89 -2.53
N THR A 16 -9.66 -30.14 -3.33
CA THR A 16 -9.12 -29.34 -4.44
C THR A 16 -9.54 -27.88 -4.38
N VAL A 17 -8.70 -26.99 -4.93
CA VAL A 17 -8.96 -25.54 -5.00
C VAL A 17 -8.60 -25.01 -6.38
N THR A 18 -9.34 -24.04 -6.87
CA THR A 18 -9.00 -23.30 -8.10
C THR A 18 -8.28 -22.02 -7.74
N HIS A 19 -7.06 -21.82 -8.22
CA HIS A 19 -6.36 -20.54 -8.17
C HIS A 19 -6.96 -19.62 -9.24
N LYS A 20 -7.65 -18.55 -8.83
CA LYS A 20 -8.45 -17.69 -9.72
C LYS A 20 -7.59 -17.02 -10.79
N THR A 21 -6.39 -16.58 -10.43
CA THR A 21 -5.47 -15.85 -11.32
C THR A 21 -5.01 -16.71 -12.49
N THR A 22 -4.66 -17.97 -12.22
CA THR A 22 -4.10 -18.88 -13.25
C THR A 22 -5.14 -19.84 -13.84
N GLY A 23 -6.32 -19.94 -13.23
CA GLY A 23 -7.34 -20.93 -13.57
C GLY A 23 -6.92 -22.38 -13.29
N LEU A 24 -5.81 -22.59 -12.58
CA LEU A 24 -5.30 -23.91 -12.24
C LEU A 24 -6.07 -24.51 -11.07
N VAL A 25 -6.42 -25.79 -11.19
CA VAL A 25 -6.99 -26.59 -10.10
C VAL A 25 -5.87 -27.34 -9.41
N TRP A 26 -5.69 -27.10 -8.11
CA TRP A 26 -4.66 -27.67 -7.27
C TRP A 26 -5.22 -28.71 -6.32
N LYS A 27 -4.48 -29.80 -6.09
CA LYS A 27 -4.69 -30.62 -4.90
C LYS A 27 -4.27 -29.84 -3.65
N ARG A 28 -5.10 -29.87 -2.61
CA ARG A 28 -4.84 -29.22 -1.31
C ARG A 28 -3.84 -29.97 -0.45
N CYS A 29 -3.78 -31.30 -0.56
CA CYS A 29 -2.77 -32.12 0.09
C CYS A 29 -1.62 -32.47 -0.85
N PRO A 30 -0.38 -32.55 -0.35
CA PRO A 30 0.72 -33.23 -1.03
C PRO A 30 0.37 -34.69 -1.36
N GLU A 31 1.00 -35.24 -2.40
CA GLU A 31 0.90 -36.66 -2.72
C GLU A 31 1.34 -37.53 -1.54
N GLY A 32 0.62 -38.63 -1.30
CA GLY A 32 0.76 -39.50 -0.12
C GLY A 32 -0.20 -39.15 1.03
N GLN A 33 -0.76 -37.94 1.05
CA GLN A 33 -1.81 -37.55 2.01
C GLN A 33 -3.21 -37.60 1.39
N SER A 34 -4.23 -37.65 2.25
CA SER A 34 -5.64 -37.59 1.88
C SER A 34 -6.33 -36.41 2.55
N PHE A 35 -7.24 -35.74 1.84
CA PHE A 35 -8.02 -34.64 2.41
C PHE A 35 -9.27 -35.18 3.11
N VAL A 36 -9.31 -35.07 4.43
CA VAL A 36 -10.40 -35.56 5.28
C VAL A 36 -10.79 -34.47 6.29
N ALA A 37 -12.07 -34.14 6.37
CA ALA A 37 -12.60 -33.17 7.34
C ALA A 37 -11.81 -31.84 7.40
N SER A 38 -11.53 -31.26 6.22
CA SER A 38 -10.78 -30.00 6.06
C SER A 38 -9.30 -30.03 6.47
N ALA A 39 -8.72 -31.23 6.65
CA ALA A 39 -7.31 -31.42 6.97
C ALA A 39 -6.68 -32.47 6.05
N CYS A 40 -5.36 -32.40 5.89
CA CYS A 40 -4.59 -33.45 5.25
C CYS A 40 -4.14 -34.47 6.29
N THR A 41 -4.48 -35.74 6.06
CA THR A 41 -4.14 -36.87 6.93
C THR A 41 -3.20 -37.84 6.20
N GLY A 42 -2.43 -38.60 6.96
CA GLY A 42 -1.38 -39.48 6.44
C GLY A 42 -0.02 -38.77 6.26
N SER A 43 0.91 -39.44 5.59
CA SER A 43 2.28 -38.96 5.40
C SER A 43 2.50 -38.54 3.95
N ALA A 44 3.05 -37.34 3.76
CA ALA A 44 3.45 -36.90 2.43
C ALA A 44 4.60 -37.79 1.91
N LYS A 45 4.57 -38.09 0.62
CA LYS A 45 5.56 -38.97 -0.03
C LYS A 45 6.63 -38.10 -0.70
N ALA A 46 7.85 -38.16 -0.20
CA ALA A 46 9.01 -37.62 -0.91
C ALA A 46 9.51 -38.63 -1.94
N VAL A 47 9.80 -38.18 -3.16
CA VAL A 47 10.18 -39.03 -4.29
C VAL A 47 11.23 -38.35 -5.18
N THR A 48 11.91 -39.15 -6.01
CA THR A 48 12.81 -38.62 -7.04
C THR A 48 12.03 -37.82 -8.10
N TRP A 49 12.71 -36.98 -8.88
CA TRP A 49 12.04 -36.20 -9.92
C TRP A 49 11.39 -37.08 -11.00
N GLN A 50 12.00 -38.22 -11.31
CA GLN A 50 11.46 -39.18 -12.29
C GLN A 50 10.19 -39.87 -11.76
N ASP A 51 10.19 -40.23 -10.47
CA ASP A 51 9.02 -40.79 -9.81
C ASP A 51 7.89 -39.77 -9.66
N ALA A 52 8.23 -38.49 -9.39
CA ALA A 52 7.26 -37.40 -9.31
C ALA A 52 6.45 -37.24 -10.60
N LYS A 53 7.11 -37.33 -11.76
CA LYS A 53 6.43 -37.33 -13.06
C LYS A 53 5.51 -38.53 -13.24
N SER A 54 5.84 -39.66 -12.64
CA SER A 54 5.05 -40.90 -12.73
C SER A 54 3.80 -40.89 -11.84
N LEU A 55 3.74 -39.98 -10.84
CA LEU A 55 2.54 -39.77 -10.00
C LEU A 55 1.44 -38.97 -10.72
N ALA A 56 1.74 -38.37 -11.87
CA ALA A 56 0.78 -37.65 -12.71
C ALA A 56 -0.15 -38.63 -13.44
N ALA A 57 -1.38 -38.79 -12.94
CA ALA A 57 -2.41 -39.66 -13.52
C ALA A 57 -3.78 -38.94 -13.54
N ASP A 58 -4.74 -39.48 -14.30
CA ASP A 58 -6.14 -39.03 -14.31
C ASP A 58 -6.33 -37.52 -14.59
N GLY A 59 -5.52 -36.99 -15.50
CA GLY A 59 -5.55 -35.57 -15.88
C GLY A 59 -4.81 -34.64 -14.92
N TRP A 60 -4.24 -35.16 -13.84
CA TRP A 60 -3.30 -34.44 -12.99
C TRP A 60 -1.89 -34.47 -13.57
N ARG A 61 -1.15 -33.39 -13.35
CA ARG A 61 0.26 -33.26 -13.74
C ARG A 61 1.07 -32.56 -12.67
N LEU A 62 2.38 -32.77 -12.75
CA LEU A 62 3.35 -31.98 -12.00
C LEU A 62 3.31 -30.52 -12.54
N PRO A 63 3.23 -29.51 -11.67
CA PRO A 63 3.21 -28.10 -12.09
C PRO A 63 4.58 -27.66 -12.60
N SER A 64 4.63 -26.71 -13.53
CA SER A 64 5.88 -26.03 -13.87
C SER A 64 6.37 -25.18 -12.69
N ILE A 65 7.64 -24.77 -12.71
CA ILE A 65 8.20 -23.89 -11.67
C ILE A 65 7.43 -22.58 -11.58
N ALA A 66 7.05 -21.99 -12.72
CA ALA A 66 6.28 -20.75 -12.77
C ALA A 66 4.87 -20.93 -12.19
N GLU A 67 4.24 -22.08 -12.40
CA GLU A 67 2.94 -22.41 -11.79
C GLU A 67 3.05 -22.63 -10.29
N LEU A 68 4.08 -23.35 -9.83
CA LEU A 68 4.28 -23.65 -8.42
C LEU A 68 4.64 -22.40 -7.61
N LEU A 69 5.43 -21.48 -8.18
CA LEU A 69 5.70 -20.17 -7.56
C LEU A 69 4.44 -19.29 -7.46
N SER A 70 3.42 -19.49 -8.32
CA SER A 70 2.19 -18.70 -8.30
C SER A 70 1.30 -18.91 -7.08
N ILE A 71 1.55 -19.96 -6.27
CA ILE A 71 0.78 -20.25 -5.05
C ILE A 71 1.57 -20.05 -3.76
N VAL A 72 2.79 -19.52 -3.87
CA VAL A 72 3.66 -19.24 -2.73
C VAL A 72 3.17 -18.01 -1.98
N GLU A 73 3.12 -18.09 -0.64
CA GLU A 73 2.72 -16.99 0.23
C GLU A 73 3.96 -16.45 0.94
N ARG A 74 4.46 -15.30 0.48
CA ARG A 74 5.76 -14.73 0.91
C ARG A 74 5.71 -14.09 2.30
N GLU A 75 4.52 -13.74 2.78
CA GLU A 75 4.36 -13.21 4.13
C GLU A 75 4.13 -14.33 5.17
N ALA A 76 3.99 -15.59 4.74
CA ALA A 76 3.88 -16.71 5.66
C ALA A 76 5.25 -17.10 6.22
N GLN A 77 5.33 -17.22 7.54
CA GLN A 77 6.63 -17.31 8.23
C GLN A 77 7.29 -18.68 8.15
N ASP A 78 6.56 -19.79 8.06
CA ASP A 78 7.10 -21.13 7.82
C ASP A 78 5.92 -22.13 7.84
N PRO A 79 5.59 -22.79 6.71
CA PRO A 79 6.13 -22.64 5.37
C PRO A 79 5.55 -21.41 4.62
N ALA A 80 6.25 -20.94 3.58
CA ALA A 80 5.83 -19.86 2.67
C ALA A 80 4.63 -20.26 1.78
N ILE A 81 3.52 -20.64 2.38
CA ILE A 81 2.30 -21.04 1.67
C ILE A 81 1.07 -20.75 2.54
N ASN A 82 -0.06 -20.46 1.89
CA ASN A 82 -1.30 -20.24 2.60
C ASN A 82 -1.81 -21.55 3.22
N SER A 83 -1.57 -21.74 4.52
CA SER A 83 -1.88 -22.97 5.25
C SER A 83 -3.38 -23.23 5.42
N ALA A 84 -4.23 -22.21 5.28
CA ALA A 84 -5.68 -22.38 5.25
C ALA A 84 -6.14 -23.05 3.94
N ILE A 85 -5.47 -22.73 2.83
CA ILE A 85 -5.76 -23.31 1.51
C ILE A 85 -5.02 -24.65 1.33
N PHE A 86 -3.76 -24.72 1.74
CA PHE A 86 -2.87 -25.86 1.58
C PHE A 86 -2.42 -26.42 2.94
N PRO A 87 -3.31 -27.14 3.66
CA PRO A 87 -2.96 -27.75 4.94
C PRO A 87 -2.01 -28.95 4.78
N GLY A 88 -1.51 -29.47 5.90
CA GLY A 88 -0.77 -30.75 5.93
C GLY A 88 0.75 -30.66 5.95
N LEU A 89 1.32 -29.46 5.84
CA LEU A 89 2.78 -29.27 5.80
C LEU A 89 3.42 -29.32 7.19
N ALA A 90 2.75 -28.75 8.20
CA ALA A 90 3.26 -28.70 9.58
C ALA A 90 3.50 -30.08 10.22
N ASN A 91 2.74 -31.11 9.79
CA ASN A 91 2.87 -32.48 10.34
C ASN A 91 3.77 -33.39 9.49
N SER A 92 4.23 -32.95 8.32
CA SER A 92 4.91 -33.82 7.34
C SER A 92 6.35 -33.43 7.04
N GLY A 93 6.78 -32.20 7.37
CA GLY A 93 8.08 -31.70 6.91
C GLY A 93 8.14 -31.52 5.38
N ALA A 94 6.97 -31.47 4.72
CA ALA A 94 6.86 -31.32 3.27
C ALA A 94 7.13 -29.87 2.84
N VAL A 95 8.40 -29.50 2.79
CA VAL A 95 8.83 -28.11 2.58
C VAL A 95 9.50 -27.87 1.23
N ASN A 96 9.79 -28.92 0.46
CA ASN A 96 10.37 -28.84 -0.88
C ASN A 96 9.46 -29.51 -1.89
N PHE A 97 9.04 -28.83 -2.95
CA PHE A 97 8.12 -29.35 -3.95
C PHE A 97 8.73 -29.37 -5.34
N TRP A 98 8.78 -30.56 -5.96
CA TRP A 98 9.22 -30.71 -7.34
C TRP A 98 8.32 -29.92 -8.30
N SER A 99 8.93 -29.28 -9.28
CA SER A 99 8.25 -28.82 -10.49
C SER A 99 8.54 -29.75 -11.67
N SER A 100 7.78 -29.66 -12.74
CA SER A 100 8.04 -30.36 -14.01
C SER A 100 9.14 -29.72 -14.84
N THR A 101 9.67 -28.56 -14.42
CA THR A 101 10.62 -27.79 -15.21
C THR A 101 12.05 -28.33 -15.02
N PRO A 102 12.72 -28.81 -16.08
CA PRO A 102 14.13 -29.19 -16.00
C PRO A 102 15.00 -27.96 -15.75
N TYR A 103 16.16 -28.14 -15.12
CA TYR A 103 17.14 -27.06 -15.03
C TYR A 103 17.95 -27.00 -16.32
N ALA A 104 17.90 -25.86 -17.03
CA ALA A 104 18.48 -25.77 -18.36
C ALA A 104 20.02 -25.91 -18.35
N ALA A 105 20.67 -25.41 -17.29
CA ALA A 105 22.13 -25.40 -17.19
C ALA A 105 22.74 -26.76 -16.80
N ASP A 106 21.98 -27.63 -16.15
CA ASP A 106 22.42 -28.98 -15.77
C ASP A 106 21.28 -29.99 -15.86
N ALA A 107 21.41 -30.94 -16.80
CA ALA A 107 20.43 -32.01 -17.01
C ALA A 107 20.33 -33.00 -15.83
N ALA A 108 21.29 -33.00 -14.91
CA ALA A 108 21.21 -33.76 -13.66
C ALA A 108 20.37 -33.06 -12.58
N GLN A 109 19.82 -31.88 -12.86
CA GLN A 109 19.02 -31.10 -11.93
C GLN A 109 17.64 -30.72 -12.50
N ALA A 110 16.69 -30.47 -11.60
CA ALA A 110 15.37 -29.94 -11.92
C ALA A 110 14.97 -28.85 -10.93
N TRP A 111 14.07 -27.96 -11.35
CA TRP A 111 13.56 -26.90 -10.50
C TRP A 111 12.62 -27.45 -9.43
N HIS A 112 12.78 -26.97 -8.21
CA HIS A 112 11.84 -27.16 -7.12
C HIS A 112 11.56 -25.84 -6.40
N VAL A 113 10.46 -25.80 -5.66
CA VAL A 113 10.16 -24.69 -4.74
C VAL A 113 10.45 -25.14 -3.31
N ARG A 114 11.33 -24.40 -2.64
CA ARG A 114 11.68 -24.56 -1.24
C ARG A 114 10.87 -23.57 -0.40
N LEU A 115 9.86 -24.02 0.34
CA LEU A 115 8.94 -23.21 1.14
C LEU A 115 9.51 -22.74 2.48
N VAL A 116 10.71 -23.20 2.86
CA VAL A 116 11.43 -22.83 4.09
C VAL A 116 12.71 -22.09 3.75
N GLY A 117 13.06 -21.05 4.50
CA GLY A 117 14.34 -20.36 4.36
C GLY A 117 15.42 -20.93 5.29
N GLU A 118 16.60 -20.32 5.21
CA GLU A 118 17.78 -20.77 5.94
C GLU A 118 17.85 -20.25 7.38
N PHE A 119 18.48 -21.03 8.25
CA PHE A 119 18.70 -20.70 9.65
C PHE A 119 19.63 -19.50 9.81
N HIS A 120 19.11 -18.34 10.23
CA HIS A 120 19.91 -17.27 10.81
C HIS A 120 19.36 -16.87 12.17
N SER A 121 20.13 -17.17 13.22
CA SER A 121 19.93 -16.74 14.62
C SER A 121 18.46 -16.73 15.08
N TYR A 122 17.97 -17.89 15.54
CA TYR A 122 16.75 -18.13 16.33
C TYR A 122 15.35 -17.97 15.68
N ARG A 123 15.20 -17.64 14.38
CA ARG A 123 13.92 -17.78 13.64
C ARG A 123 14.13 -18.28 12.20
N ILE A 124 13.30 -19.24 11.79
CA ILE A 124 13.22 -19.75 10.40
C ILE A 124 12.14 -18.91 9.71
N TYR A 125 12.45 -18.35 8.54
CA TYR A 125 11.50 -17.61 7.71
C TYR A 125 11.33 -18.34 6.39
N GLY A 126 10.11 -18.56 5.94
CA GLY A 126 9.81 -19.22 4.68
C GLY A 126 10.33 -18.40 3.52
N SER A 127 11.14 -19.00 2.65
CA SER A 127 11.60 -18.32 1.45
C SER A 127 10.59 -18.57 0.29
N GLY A 128 10.20 -19.82 0.05
CA GLY A 128 9.42 -20.12 -1.17
C GLY A 128 10.28 -20.00 -2.43
N SER A 129 11.59 -20.13 -2.29
CA SER A 129 12.60 -19.95 -3.34
C SER A 129 12.44 -20.99 -4.46
N GLY A 130 12.47 -20.55 -5.70
CA GLY A 130 12.69 -21.42 -6.85
C GLY A 130 14.19 -21.70 -7.01
N VAL A 131 14.61 -22.94 -6.80
CA VAL A 131 16.02 -23.36 -6.85
C VAL A 131 16.17 -24.71 -7.56
N PRO A 132 17.28 -24.98 -8.26
CA PRO A 132 17.55 -26.30 -8.84
C PRO A 132 17.96 -27.30 -7.74
N ALA A 133 17.63 -28.58 -7.93
CA ALA A 133 18.12 -29.69 -7.10
C ALA A 133 18.43 -30.94 -7.94
N PRO A 134 19.37 -31.80 -7.51
CA PRO A 134 19.66 -33.08 -8.16
C PRO A 134 18.39 -33.92 -8.36
N VAL A 135 18.20 -34.46 -9.58
CA VAL A 135 16.99 -35.26 -9.90
C VAL A 135 16.87 -36.55 -9.09
N GLY A 136 17.96 -37.01 -8.48
CA GLY A 136 18.02 -38.15 -7.58
C GLY A 136 17.61 -37.86 -6.13
N ASP A 137 17.48 -36.58 -5.75
CA ASP A 137 17.02 -36.20 -4.41
C ASP A 137 15.53 -36.47 -4.24
N SER A 138 15.10 -36.65 -2.99
CA SER A 138 13.69 -36.87 -2.67
C SER A 138 13.02 -35.56 -2.24
N ASN A 139 12.12 -35.04 -3.08
CA ASN A 139 11.25 -33.90 -2.76
C ASN A 139 9.78 -34.28 -2.89
N TYR A 140 8.90 -33.44 -2.36
CA TYR A 140 7.47 -33.69 -2.30
C TYR A 140 6.77 -33.26 -3.59
N VAL A 141 5.54 -33.74 -3.77
CA VAL A 141 4.76 -33.50 -4.99
C VAL A 141 3.41 -32.91 -4.63
N ARG A 142 3.01 -31.88 -5.36
CA ARG A 142 1.67 -31.33 -5.36
C ARG A 142 1.23 -31.21 -6.80
N LEU A 143 0.15 -31.90 -7.16
CA LEU A 143 -0.31 -31.95 -8.53
C LEU A 143 -1.32 -30.84 -8.84
N VAL A 144 -1.32 -30.45 -10.10
CA VAL A 144 -2.21 -29.45 -10.69
C VAL A 144 -2.89 -30.00 -11.93
N ARG A 145 -4.01 -29.42 -12.34
CA ARG A 145 -4.66 -29.66 -13.63
C ARG A 145 -5.35 -28.41 -14.16
N GLY A 146 -5.73 -28.43 -15.43
CA GLY A 146 -6.40 -27.31 -16.09
C GLY A 146 -5.47 -26.13 -16.32
N GLY A 147 -6.00 -24.92 -16.16
CA GLY A 147 -5.37 -23.65 -16.52
C GLY A 147 -6.12 -22.95 -17.66
N ASN A 148 -6.11 -21.63 -17.68
CA ASN A 148 -6.56 -20.84 -18.83
C ASN A 148 -5.35 -20.47 -19.71
N ALA A 149 -5.56 -20.40 -21.02
CA ALA A 149 -4.46 -20.12 -21.97
C ALA A 149 -3.82 -18.74 -21.74
N GLN A 150 -4.56 -17.77 -21.19
CA GLN A 150 -4.09 -16.40 -20.94
C GLN A 150 -3.45 -16.18 -19.56
N GLY A 151 -3.74 -16.99 -18.55
CA GLY A 151 -3.28 -16.76 -17.17
C GLY A 151 -2.36 -17.85 -16.61
N THR A 152 -2.15 -18.94 -17.33
CA THR A 152 -1.19 -19.98 -16.92
C THR A 152 0.25 -19.45 -17.05
N PRO A 153 1.05 -19.41 -15.98
CA PRO A 153 2.43 -18.92 -16.04
C PRO A 153 3.29 -19.73 -17.02
N SER A 154 3.84 -19.04 -18.03
CA SER A 154 4.79 -19.62 -19.00
C SER A 154 6.20 -19.72 -18.41
N ILE A 155 6.92 -20.79 -18.79
CA ILE A 155 8.34 -20.99 -18.48
C ILE A 155 9.29 -20.30 -19.46
N SER A 156 8.80 -19.83 -20.61
CA SER A 156 9.59 -19.09 -21.61
C SER A 156 9.09 -17.65 -21.76
N LYS A 157 9.99 -16.74 -22.16
CA LYS A 157 9.71 -15.30 -22.29
C LYS A 157 10.19 -14.76 -23.64
N PRO A 158 9.58 -15.18 -24.76
CA PRO A 158 9.96 -14.72 -26.10
C PRO A 158 9.75 -13.21 -26.28
N ASP A 159 10.39 -12.61 -27.29
CA ASP A 159 10.25 -11.18 -27.63
C ASP A 159 8.79 -10.76 -27.82
N SER A 160 7.94 -11.69 -28.30
CA SER A 160 6.51 -11.47 -28.49
C SER A 160 5.74 -11.18 -27.19
N ASP A 161 6.29 -11.50 -26.02
CA ASP A 161 5.67 -11.21 -24.73
C ASP A 161 5.84 -9.74 -24.33
N PHE A 162 6.66 -9.00 -25.07
CA PHE A 162 6.99 -7.62 -24.78
C PHE A 162 6.58 -6.69 -25.93
N THR A 163 6.30 -5.45 -25.57
CA THR A 163 6.14 -4.32 -26.50
C THR A 163 7.31 -3.38 -26.26
N ASP A 164 8.17 -3.18 -27.27
CA ASP A 164 9.23 -2.16 -27.21
C ASP A 164 8.62 -0.76 -27.38
N ASN A 165 8.88 0.12 -26.42
CA ASN A 165 8.36 1.49 -26.43
C ASN A 165 9.31 2.48 -27.15
N GLY A 166 10.44 2.01 -27.67
CA GLY A 166 11.38 2.82 -28.46
C GLY A 166 12.18 3.87 -27.67
N ASN A 167 12.03 3.90 -26.35
CA ASN A 167 12.60 4.91 -25.46
C ASN A 167 13.47 4.29 -24.33
N GLY A 168 13.93 3.05 -24.52
CA GLY A 168 14.68 2.30 -23.51
C GLY A 168 13.82 1.61 -22.45
N THR A 169 12.50 1.56 -22.67
CA THR A 169 11.55 0.80 -21.86
C THR A 169 10.83 -0.27 -22.70
N VAL A 170 10.31 -1.29 -22.03
CA VAL A 170 9.46 -2.32 -22.62
C VAL A 170 8.23 -2.56 -21.75
N THR A 171 7.09 -2.88 -22.35
CA THR A 171 5.89 -3.29 -21.62
C THR A 171 5.71 -4.79 -21.72
N HIS A 172 5.65 -5.48 -20.57
CA HIS A 172 5.35 -6.90 -20.48
C HIS A 172 3.84 -7.11 -20.67
N LYS A 173 3.44 -7.78 -21.74
CA LYS A 173 2.02 -7.86 -22.16
C LYS A 173 1.14 -8.59 -21.16
N ALA A 174 1.68 -9.63 -20.50
CA ALA A 174 0.89 -10.43 -19.56
C ALA A 174 0.54 -9.65 -18.28
N THR A 175 1.44 -8.80 -17.78
CA THR A 175 1.21 -8.03 -16.55
C THR A 175 0.80 -6.59 -16.80
N GLY A 176 0.99 -6.06 -18.01
CA GLY A 176 0.81 -4.63 -18.32
C GLY A 176 1.89 -3.73 -17.71
N LEU A 177 2.86 -4.29 -16.99
CA LEU A 177 3.96 -3.56 -16.36
C LEU A 177 4.93 -3.04 -17.42
N THR A 178 5.43 -1.83 -17.20
CA THR A 178 6.49 -1.23 -18.04
C THR A 178 7.81 -1.26 -17.28
N TRP A 179 8.84 -1.78 -17.93
CA TRP A 179 10.15 -2.03 -17.36
C TRP A 179 11.20 -1.18 -18.05
N LYS A 180 12.20 -0.72 -17.30
CA LYS A 180 13.45 -0.26 -17.92
C LYS A 180 14.16 -1.46 -18.54
N ARG A 181 14.84 -1.26 -19.68
CA ARG A 181 15.64 -2.32 -20.32
C ARG A 181 17.02 -2.50 -19.68
N CYS A 182 17.50 -1.47 -19.01
CA CYS A 182 18.79 -1.45 -18.33
C CYS A 182 18.60 -1.36 -16.82
N THR A 183 19.55 -1.94 -16.08
CA THR A 183 19.64 -1.73 -14.64
C THR A 183 20.09 -0.30 -14.35
N GLU A 184 19.72 0.20 -13.18
CA GLU A 184 20.25 1.46 -12.68
C GLU A 184 21.78 1.46 -12.67
N GLY A 185 22.37 2.61 -13.01
CA GLY A 185 23.80 2.75 -13.30
C GLY A 185 24.17 2.55 -14.78
N SER A 186 23.25 2.08 -15.62
CA SER A 186 23.42 1.98 -17.07
C SER A 186 22.35 2.76 -17.84
N ASP A 187 22.75 3.39 -18.94
CA ASP A 187 21.88 4.10 -19.86
C ASP A 187 21.54 3.25 -21.08
N TRP A 188 20.34 3.45 -21.61
CA TRP A 188 19.94 2.88 -22.90
C TRP A 188 20.50 3.73 -24.04
N GLY A 189 21.32 3.14 -24.91
CA GLY A 189 21.89 3.84 -26.06
C GLY A 189 22.27 2.88 -27.19
N ASN A 190 21.90 3.21 -28.43
CA ASN A 190 22.21 2.41 -29.63
C ASN A 190 21.78 0.94 -29.52
N GLY A 191 20.61 0.67 -28.93
CA GLY A 191 20.05 -0.68 -28.81
C GLY A 191 20.68 -1.56 -27.73
N LYS A 192 21.49 -0.99 -26.83
CA LYS A 192 22.17 -1.73 -25.77
C LYS A 192 22.25 -0.92 -24.48
N CYS A 193 22.50 -1.63 -23.38
CA CYS A 193 22.85 -1.01 -22.11
C CYS A 193 24.33 -0.63 -22.11
N VAL A 194 24.62 0.64 -21.85
CA VAL A 194 25.97 1.17 -21.70
C VAL A 194 26.11 1.76 -20.31
N LYS A 195 27.28 1.61 -19.69
CA LYS A 195 27.53 2.18 -18.36
C LYS A 195 27.31 3.70 -18.40
N SER A 196 26.52 4.21 -17.47
CA SER A 196 26.21 5.63 -17.42
C SER A 196 27.47 6.43 -17.08
N ALA A 197 27.81 7.42 -17.89
CA ALA A 197 28.93 8.33 -17.61
C ALA A 197 28.68 9.20 -16.37
N SER A 198 27.40 9.34 -15.96
CA SER A 198 26.96 10.13 -14.81
C SER A 198 26.71 9.32 -13.53
N SER A 199 26.80 7.98 -13.57
CA SER A 199 26.59 7.14 -12.37
C SER A 199 27.90 6.54 -11.87
N SER A 200 28.19 6.76 -10.58
CA SER A 200 29.24 6.06 -9.85
C SER A 200 28.75 4.76 -9.18
N ILE A 201 27.45 4.47 -9.27
CA ILE A 201 26.80 3.34 -8.59
C ILE A 201 26.18 2.41 -9.64
N ASP A 202 26.70 1.18 -9.71
CA ASP A 202 26.16 0.10 -10.55
C ASP A 202 25.40 -0.94 -9.69
N THR A 203 25.66 -0.96 -8.39
CA THR A 203 25.06 -1.88 -7.42
C THR A 203 24.69 -1.16 -6.12
N PHE A 204 23.58 -1.58 -5.53
CA PHE A 204 22.92 -0.92 -4.41
C PHE A 204 22.92 -1.83 -3.19
N SER A 205 23.05 -1.26 -2.00
CA SER A 205 22.55 -1.97 -0.81
C SER A 205 21.04 -2.15 -0.93
N GLN A 206 20.45 -3.08 -0.19
CA GLN A 206 18.99 -3.27 -0.23
C GLN A 206 18.25 -1.99 0.17
N ASP A 207 18.69 -1.32 1.25
CA ASP A 207 18.08 -0.07 1.71
C ASP A 207 18.19 1.03 0.64
N ASP A 208 19.33 1.15 -0.04
CA ASP A 208 19.48 2.11 -1.13
C ASP A 208 18.57 1.78 -2.32
N ALA A 209 18.42 0.49 -2.66
CA ALA A 209 17.55 0.04 -3.75
C ALA A 209 16.07 0.30 -3.46
N LEU A 210 15.62 0.06 -2.23
CA LEU A 210 14.25 0.33 -1.77
C LEU A 210 13.94 1.83 -1.74
N ASN A 211 14.92 2.63 -1.32
CA ASN A 211 14.79 4.09 -1.25
C ASN A 211 15.05 4.78 -2.60
N PHE A 212 15.42 4.03 -3.65
CA PHE A 212 15.66 4.58 -4.96
C PHE A 212 14.35 5.07 -5.58
N LYS A 213 14.15 6.39 -5.54
CA LYS A 213 13.10 7.07 -6.31
C LYS A 213 13.69 7.30 -7.69
N GLY A 214 13.30 6.46 -8.65
CA GLY A 214 13.87 6.53 -9.99
C GLY A 214 13.80 7.95 -10.55
N SER A 215 14.89 8.40 -11.17
CA SER A 215 14.92 9.69 -11.84
C SER A 215 13.88 9.74 -12.96
N TRP A 216 13.52 10.97 -13.38
CA TRP A 216 12.69 11.16 -14.57
C TRP A 216 13.31 10.45 -15.77
N TYR A 217 12.65 9.39 -16.25
CA TYR A 217 13.15 8.54 -17.32
C TYR A 217 12.02 8.17 -18.27
N ALA A 218 12.30 8.27 -19.57
CA ALA A 218 11.35 7.96 -20.64
C ALA A 218 9.99 8.69 -20.53
N GLY A 219 9.98 9.87 -19.90
CA GLY A 219 8.78 10.68 -19.68
C GLY A 219 8.00 10.39 -18.39
N TYR A 220 8.59 9.62 -17.47
CA TYR A 220 7.91 9.15 -16.25
C TYR A 220 8.81 9.29 -15.00
N SER A 221 8.19 9.52 -13.84
CA SER A 221 8.83 9.69 -12.53
C SER A 221 8.41 8.67 -11.47
N ASP A 222 7.54 7.73 -11.81
CA ASP A 222 6.93 6.73 -10.93
C ASP A 222 7.68 5.37 -10.99
N TRP A 223 8.95 5.39 -11.38
CA TRP A 223 9.79 4.20 -11.42
C TRP A 223 10.11 3.70 -10.01
N ARG A 224 9.88 2.40 -9.78
CA ARG A 224 10.13 1.73 -8.50
C ARG A 224 10.89 0.42 -8.68
N LEU A 225 11.44 -0.07 -7.59
CA LEU A 225 11.95 -1.44 -7.53
C LEU A 225 10.77 -2.43 -7.63
N PRO A 226 10.89 -3.50 -8.42
CA PRO A 226 9.85 -4.51 -8.62
C PRO A 226 9.75 -5.43 -7.40
N THR A 227 8.57 -5.94 -7.12
CA THR A 227 8.42 -7.09 -6.20
C THR A 227 9.03 -8.35 -6.82
N GLU A 228 9.32 -9.34 -5.98
CA GLU A 228 9.80 -10.65 -6.41
C GLU A 228 8.84 -11.28 -7.43
N ASN A 229 7.53 -11.25 -7.17
CA ASN A 229 6.52 -11.80 -8.09
C ASN A 229 6.56 -11.12 -9.46
N GLU A 230 6.81 -9.81 -9.50
CA GLU A 230 6.98 -9.08 -10.77
C GLU A 230 8.24 -9.49 -11.50
N LEU A 231 9.38 -9.62 -10.80
CA LEU A 231 10.63 -10.11 -11.39
C LEU A 231 10.50 -11.54 -11.94
N LEU A 232 9.86 -12.42 -11.19
CA LEU A 232 9.61 -13.80 -11.60
C LEU A 232 8.75 -13.89 -12.87
N THR A 233 7.92 -12.87 -13.15
CA THR A 233 7.18 -12.82 -14.42
C THR A 233 8.06 -12.63 -15.65
N LEU A 234 9.31 -12.15 -15.48
CA LEU A 234 10.28 -11.95 -16.55
C LEU A 234 11.20 -13.17 -16.75
N VAL A 235 11.11 -14.19 -15.89
CA VAL A 235 12.04 -15.31 -15.90
C VAL A 235 11.76 -16.28 -17.06
N ASP A 236 12.76 -16.53 -17.90
CA ASP A 236 12.80 -17.58 -18.91
C ASP A 236 13.59 -18.78 -18.39
N TYR A 237 12.87 -19.75 -17.82
CA TYR A 237 13.42 -20.98 -17.26
C TYR A 237 13.92 -21.97 -18.34
N GLY A 238 13.74 -21.67 -19.62
CA GLY A 238 14.30 -22.44 -20.73
C GLY A 238 15.72 -22.03 -21.13
N LYS A 239 16.30 -21.01 -20.48
CA LYS A 239 17.63 -20.45 -20.80
C LYS A 239 18.68 -20.85 -19.76
N ILE A 240 19.93 -20.95 -20.23
CA ILE A 240 21.10 -21.40 -19.44
C ILE A 240 21.84 -20.20 -18.80
N ASP A 241 21.75 -19.00 -19.40
CA ASP A 241 22.42 -17.78 -18.94
C ASP A 241 21.48 -16.58 -19.03
N LEU A 242 21.58 -15.67 -18.05
CA LEU A 242 20.64 -14.56 -17.77
C LEU A 242 19.21 -15.02 -18.01
N ALA A 243 18.56 -15.50 -16.96
CA ALA A 243 17.17 -15.96 -16.99
C ALA A 243 16.15 -14.87 -17.35
N LEU A 244 16.58 -13.75 -17.95
CA LEU A 244 15.78 -12.77 -18.64
C LEU A 244 16.04 -12.86 -20.14
N ASN A 245 15.04 -12.57 -20.96
CA ASN A 245 15.25 -12.50 -22.40
C ASN A 245 16.30 -11.42 -22.75
N SER A 246 17.46 -11.84 -23.24
CA SER A 246 18.62 -10.98 -23.50
C SER A 246 18.46 -10.01 -24.67
N THR A 247 17.49 -10.23 -25.57
CA THR A 247 17.14 -9.24 -26.60
C THR A 247 16.34 -8.07 -26.00
N ILE A 248 15.53 -8.35 -24.98
CA ILE A 248 14.66 -7.40 -24.30
C ILE A 248 15.43 -6.68 -23.19
N PHE A 249 16.15 -7.45 -22.36
CA PHE A 249 16.96 -7.01 -21.23
C PHE A 249 18.43 -7.35 -21.48
N PRO A 250 19.16 -6.56 -22.29
CA PRO A 250 20.57 -6.77 -22.57
C PRO A 250 21.45 -6.28 -21.40
N ILE A 251 21.18 -6.80 -20.20
CA ILE A 251 21.87 -6.45 -18.95
C ILE A 251 22.91 -7.51 -18.61
N SER A 252 23.95 -7.12 -17.87
CA SER A 252 24.95 -8.04 -17.31
C SER A 252 24.92 -7.94 -15.80
N ALA A 253 23.85 -8.47 -15.19
CA ALA A 253 23.63 -8.45 -13.75
C ALA A 253 23.73 -9.87 -13.18
N ALA A 254 24.52 -10.06 -12.12
CA ALA A 254 24.60 -11.37 -11.44
C ALA A 254 23.36 -11.65 -10.58
N ALA A 255 22.74 -10.60 -10.04
CA ALA A 255 21.47 -10.67 -9.31
C ALA A 255 20.78 -9.31 -9.29
N LEU A 256 19.44 -9.34 -9.21
CA LEU A 256 18.55 -8.18 -9.16
C LEU A 256 17.84 -8.12 -7.82
N TRP A 257 17.92 -6.96 -7.15
CA TRP A 257 17.10 -6.71 -5.97
C TRP A 257 15.62 -6.61 -6.31
N SER A 258 14.79 -7.07 -5.38
CA SER A 258 13.35 -6.83 -5.37
C SER A 258 12.94 -5.95 -4.18
N ALA A 259 11.74 -5.38 -4.27
CA ALA A 259 11.08 -4.61 -3.23
C ALA A 259 10.35 -5.49 -2.20
N THR A 260 10.29 -6.81 -2.40
CA THR A 260 9.63 -7.71 -1.45
C THR A 260 10.39 -7.67 -0.13
N SER A 261 9.69 -7.26 0.92
CA SER A 261 10.23 -7.23 2.28
C SER A 261 10.54 -8.64 2.75
N TYR A 262 11.65 -8.79 3.48
CA TYR A 262 11.90 -9.97 4.29
C TYR A 262 11.76 -9.60 5.76
N PRO A 263 11.30 -10.49 6.66
CA PRO A 263 11.07 -10.15 8.07
C PRO A 263 12.33 -9.77 8.88
N THR A 264 13.51 -9.84 8.28
CA THR A 264 14.81 -9.44 8.85
C THR A 264 15.48 -8.45 7.91
N ASN A 265 16.70 -8.00 8.22
CA ASN A 265 17.44 -7.08 7.36
C ASN A 265 17.85 -7.68 5.99
N GLY A 266 17.25 -8.78 5.54
CA GLY A 266 17.52 -9.42 4.25
C GLY A 266 16.58 -8.95 3.14
N GLY A 267 16.97 -9.21 1.90
CA GLY A 267 16.22 -8.85 0.72
C GLY A 267 16.09 -9.99 -0.27
N TRP A 268 14.93 -10.04 -0.91
CA TRP A 268 14.66 -10.96 -2.01
C TRP A 268 15.38 -10.51 -3.26
N LEU A 269 16.01 -11.47 -3.93
CA LEU A 269 16.68 -11.24 -5.19
C LEU A 269 16.44 -12.36 -6.21
N LEU A 270 16.55 -11.99 -7.49
CA LEU A 270 16.58 -12.90 -8.62
C LEU A 270 18.01 -13.03 -9.12
N TYR A 271 18.56 -14.25 -9.16
CA TYR A 271 19.88 -14.54 -9.71
C TYR A 271 19.84 -14.68 -11.24
N ALA A 272 21.00 -14.49 -11.87
CA ALA A 272 21.16 -14.62 -13.32
C ALA A 272 20.80 -16.01 -13.86
N ASP A 273 20.84 -17.06 -13.05
CA ASP A 273 20.45 -18.43 -13.42
C ASP A 273 18.93 -18.69 -13.31
N GLY A 274 18.17 -17.68 -12.89
CA GLY A 274 16.72 -17.75 -12.71
C GLY A 274 16.28 -18.24 -11.33
N SER A 275 17.24 -18.58 -10.47
CA SER A 275 16.94 -18.90 -9.08
C SER A 275 16.57 -17.64 -8.33
N SER A 276 15.68 -17.79 -7.36
CA SER A 276 15.25 -16.68 -6.48
C SER A 276 15.60 -17.06 -5.06
N ASP A 277 16.27 -16.18 -4.31
CA ASP A 277 16.54 -16.42 -2.90
C ASP A 277 16.65 -15.11 -2.11
N VAL A 278 16.92 -15.23 -0.82
CA VAL A 278 17.15 -14.10 0.07
C VAL A 278 18.64 -13.92 0.32
N ASP A 279 19.09 -12.68 0.35
CA ASP A 279 20.46 -12.33 0.72
C ASP A 279 20.47 -11.23 1.80
N PHE A 280 21.59 -11.09 2.52
CA PHE A 280 21.70 -10.23 3.70
C PHE A 280 22.80 -9.16 3.53
N PRO A 281 22.70 -7.99 4.16
CA PRO A 281 23.78 -6.99 4.19
C PRO A 281 25.12 -7.62 4.61
N PRO A 282 26.26 -7.14 4.06
CA PRO A 282 26.46 -5.86 3.37
C PRO A 282 26.48 -5.93 1.84
N TRP A 283 25.96 -7.01 1.23
CA TRP A 283 26.09 -7.21 -0.22
C TRP A 283 25.34 -6.16 -1.04
N LYS A 284 25.91 -5.81 -2.21
CA LYS A 284 25.30 -4.90 -3.17
C LYS A 284 24.92 -5.64 -4.45
N LYS A 285 23.71 -5.41 -4.96
CA LYS A 285 23.17 -6.04 -6.18
C LYS A 285 22.60 -5.00 -7.14
N ASN A 286 22.31 -5.39 -8.39
CA ASN A 286 21.77 -4.48 -9.39
C ASN A 286 20.27 -4.24 -9.14
N ALA A 287 19.73 -3.12 -9.66
CA ALA A 287 18.31 -2.80 -9.60
C ALA A 287 17.75 -2.63 -11.02
N LEU A 288 16.70 -3.38 -11.36
CA LEU A 288 15.94 -3.21 -12.60
C LEU A 288 14.60 -2.59 -12.23
N LEU A 289 14.28 -1.41 -12.75
CA LEU A 289 13.06 -0.71 -12.32
C LEU A 289 11.84 -1.04 -13.18
N VAL A 290 10.69 -1.02 -12.53
CA VAL A 290 9.37 -1.22 -13.11
C VAL A 290 8.46 -0.05 -12.79
N ARG A 291 7.41 0.12 -13.59
CA ARG A 291 6.29 1.02 -13.33
C ARG A 291 4.97 0.40 -13.81
N GLY A 292 3.87 0.93 -13.28
CA GLY A 292 2.52 0.39 -13.48
C GLY A 292 2.23 -0.83 -12.61
N GLY A 293 1.05 -1.43 -12.83
CA GLY A 293 0.65 -2.78 -12.39
C GLY A 293 0.81 -3.14 -10.91
N SER A 294 0.78 -2.18 -9.99
CA SER A 294 0.32 -2.51 -8.65
C SER A 294 -1.18 -2.82 -8.75
N SER A 295 -1.57 -4.04 -8.37
CA SER A 295 -2.89 -4.25 -7.80
C SER A 295 -2.90 -3.45 -6.51
N ASP A 296 -3.18 -2.16 -6.63
CA ASP A 296 -3.07 -1.23 -5.53
C ASP A 296 -4.00 -1.68 -4.42
N SER A 297 -3.41 -2.01 -3.28
CA SER A 297 -4.20 -2.14 -2.08
C SER A 297 -4.73 -0.73 -1.79
N PRO A 298 -6.05 -0.53 -1.72
CA PRO A 298 -6.55 0.79 -1.37
C PRO A 298 -5.95 1.19 -0.01
N PRO A 299 -5.54 2.46 0.16
CA PRO A 299 -4.96 2.92 1.41
C PRO A 299 -5.94 2.70 2.56
N TYR A 300 -5.46 2.76 3.81
CA TYR A 300 -6.36 2.65 4.96
C TYR A 300 -7.30 3.85 5.05
N ALA A 301 -8.50 3.63 5.61
CA ALA A 301 -9.45 4.71 5.86
C ALA A 301 -8.86 5.74 6.84
N PRO A 302 -9.11 7.04 6.65
CA PRO A 302 -8.65 8.06 7.59
C PRO A 302 -9.48 8.02 8.87
N ARG A 303 -8.95 8.59 9.96
CA ARG A 303 -9.60 8.64 11.27
C ARG A 303 -9.86 10.08 11.70
N PHE A 304 -11.10 10.37 12.11
CA PHE A 304 -11.44 11.65 12.74
C PHE A 304 -10.89 11.70 14.17
N ILE A 305 -10.15 12.74 14.49
CA ILE A 305 -9.56 12.98 15.81
C ILE A 305 -10.35 14.10 16.49
N ASP A 306 -11.02 13.76 17.58
CA ASP A 306 -11.81 14.67 18.41
C ASP A 306 -12.71 15.63 17.61
N PRO A 307 -13.59 15.11 16.73
CA PRO A 307 -14.45 15.96 15.92
C PRO A 307 -15.42 16.77 16.79
N PRO A 308 -15.74 18.02 16.42
CA PRO A 308 -16.68 18.83 17.17
C PRO A 308 -18.08 18.20 17.12
N SER A 309 -18.79 18.17 18.24
CA SER A 309 -20.16 17.63 18.30
C SER A 309 -21.22 18.59 17.75
N SER A 310 -20.94 19.89 17.76
CA SER A 310 -21.79 20.92 17.16
C SER A 310 -21.01 22.17 16.75
N ALA A 311 -21.57 22.95 15.83
CA ALA A 311 -21.03 24.23 15.38
C ALA A 311 -22.14 25.19 14.95
N THR A 312 -21.80 26.39 14.48
CA THR A 312 -22.76 27.43 14.13
C THR A 312 -22.77 27.70 12.62
N VAL A 313 -23.96 27.97 12.07
CA VAL A 313 -24.15 28.26 10.64
C VAL A 313 -23.31 29.47 10.21
N ASN A 314 -22.75 29.41 9.00
CA ASN A 314 -21.89 30.42 8.39
C ASN A 314 -20.52 30.65 9.06
N PHE A 315 -20.06 29.74 9.92
CA PHE A 315 -18.70 29.75 10.49
C PHE A 315 -17.87 28.57 9.98
N TYR A 316 -16.54 28.75 9.98
CA TYR A 316 -15.60 27.66 9.68
C TYR A 316 -15.54 26.67 10.84
N VAL A 317 -15.78 25.40 10.51
CA VAL A 317 -15.71 24.28 11.43
C VAL A 317 -14.46 23.47 11.10
N ALA A 318 -13.54 23.38 12.05
CA ALA A 318 -12.27 22.68 11.86
C ALA A 318 -12.36 21.21 12.30
N PHE A 319 -11.76 20.33 11.51
CA PHE A 319 -11.66 18.89 11.78
C PHE A 319 -10.18 18.49 11.74
N ASN A 320 -9.73 17.79 12.79
CA ASN A 320 -8.44 17.13 12.78
C ASN A 320 -8.64 15.70 12.26
N ILE A 321 -7.94 15.35 11.18
CA ILE A 321 -8.09 14.06 10.51
C ILE A 321 -6.71 13.44 10.37
N GLU A 322 -6.56 12.24 10.90
CA GLU A 322 -5.36 11.43 10.72
C GLU A 322 -5.47 10.67 9.38
N ALA A 323 -4.51 10.91 8.48
CA ALA A 323 -4.44 10.23 7.19
C ALA A 323 -4.21 8.72 7.37
N GLY A 324 -4.88 7.89 6.57
CA GLY A 324 -4.59 6.46 6.55
C GLY A 324 -3.20 6.16 5.97
N GLY A 325 -2.64 4.98 6.27
CA GLY A 325 -1.40 4.53 5.63
C GLY A 325 -1.63 3.96 4.24
N ASP A 326 -0.60 4.07 3.40
CA ASP A 326 -0.50 3.31 2.16
C ASP A 326 0.17 1.95 2.48
N PRO A 327 -0.50 0.80 2.26
CA PRO A 327 0.09 -0.51 2.50
C PRO A 327 1.41 -0.75 1.76
N GLU A 328 1.62 -0.02 0.67
CA GLU A 328 2.79 -0.01 -0.19
C GLU A 328 3.86 0.98 0.28
N GLY A 329 3.63 1.69 1.39
CA GLY A 329 4.59 2.60 2.02
C GLY A 329 4.73 3.96 1.33
N GLY A 330 3.84 4.29 0.39
CA GLY A 330 3.77 5.59 -0.27
C GLY A 330 3.16 6.69 0.60
N LYS A 331 3.25 7.92 0.08
CA LYS A 331 2.55 9.07 0.65
C LYS A 331 1.13 9.11 0.13
N VAL A 332 0.23 9.63 0.94
CA VAL A 332 -1.20 9.68 0.64
C VAL A 332 -1.72 11.11 0.68
N ALA A 333 -2.75 11.39 -0.11
CA ALA A 333 -3.55 12.61 -0.01
C ALA A 333 -4.84 12.32 0.78
N LEU A 334 -5.34 13.34 1.48
CA LEU A 334 -6.68 13.31 2.07
C LEU A 334 -7.63 14.05 1.13
N ALA A 335 -8.77 13.43 0.83
CA ALA A 335 -9.85 14.05 0.07
C ALA A 335 -11.10 14.06 0.94
N CYS A 336 -11.51 15.26 1.35
CA CYS A 336 -12.65 15.46 2.25
C CYS A 336 -13.70 16.39 1.66
N SER A 337 -14.96 16.10 1.92
CA SER A 337 -16.10 16.92 1.51
C SER A 337 -17.16 16.92 2.61
N ALA A 338 -18.03 17.92 2.62
CA ALA A 338 -19.14 17.98 3.56
C ALA A 338 -20.42 18.43 2.88
N THR A 339 -21.54 17.88 3.35
CA THR A 339 -22.88 18.19 2.82
C THR A 339 -23.19 19.67 2.98
N GLN A 340 -23.67 20.33 1.92
CA GLN A 340 -24.09 21.75 1.92
C GLN A 340 -23.03 22.74 2.42
N SER A 341 -21.75 22.38 2.28
CA SER A 341 -20.63 23.28 2.57
C SER A 341 -20.02 23.84 1.29
N THR A 342 -19.58 25.09 1.34
CA THR A 342 -18.60 25.62 0.38
C THR A 342 -17.23 25.41 1.01
N PRO A 343 -16.36 24.53 0.47
CA PRO A 343 -14.99 24.42 0.94
C PRO A 343 -14.35 25.81 0.93
N GLY A 344 -13.85 26.26 2.08
CA GLY A 344 -12.96 27.43 2.10
C GLY A 344 -11.54 26.93 1.92
N ASP A 345 -10.79 27.59 1.04
CA ASP A 345 -9.48 27.16 0.56
C ASP A 345 -8.55 26.62 1.65
N LEU A 346 -8.43 25.29 1.70
CA LEU A 346 -7.18 24.58 1.98
C LEU A 346 -7.15 23.36 1.06
N PRO A 347 -6.05 23.18 0.29
CA PRO A 347 -6.00 22.26 -0.85
C PRO A 347 -6.10 20.80 -0.39
N ASP A 348 -6.43 19.91 -1.33
CA ASP A 348 -6.06 18.50 -1.26
C ASP A 348 -4.64 18.45 -0.68
N ALA A 349 -4.49 17.95 0.55
CA ALA A 349 -3.24 18.09 1.26
C ALA A 349 -2.11 17.51 0.38
N ASN A 350 -1.02 18.27 0.22
CA ASN A 350 0.21 17.74 -0.40
C ASN A 350 0.45 16.34 0.18
N PRO A 351 0.80 15.33 -0.64
CA PRO A 351 0.92 13.96 -0.16
C PRO A 351 1.70 13.89 1.16
N VAL A 352 1.07 13.33 2.19
CA VAL A 352 1.60 13.20 3.55
C VAL A 352 1.94 11.75 3.85
N VAL A 353 2.76 11.52 4.87
CA VAL A 353 2.99 10.15 5.38
C VAL A 353 1.75 9.70 6.14
N GLY A 354 1.37 8.42 6.03
CA GLY A 354 0.29 7.84 6.82
C GLY A 354 0.46 8.12 8.32
N GLY A 355 -0.65 8.36 9.04
CA GLY A 355 -0.65 8.79 10.44
C GLY A 355 -0.44 10.29 10.66
N THR A 356 -0.19 11.07 9.60
CA THR A 356 -0.10 12.53 9.72
C THR A 356 -1.48 13.12 10.02
N VAL A 357 -1.56 14.00 11.02
CA VAL A 357 -2.79 14.75 11.34
C VAL A 357 -2.85 16.02 10.50
N VAL A 358 -3.91 16.13 9.70
CA VAL A 358 -4.19 17.28 8.83
C VAL A 358 -5.47 17.98 9.30
N ARG A 359 -5.49 19.32 9.24
CA ARG A 359 -6.62 20.13 9.68
C ARG A 359 -7.42 20.66 8.48
N TYR A 360 -8.68 20.24 8.36
CA TYR A 360 -9.63 20.73 7.34
C TYR A 360 -10.62 21.72 7.96
N ALA A 361 -11.04 22.74 7.20
CA ALA A 361 -12.04 23.71 7.63
C ALA A 361 -13.21 23.80 6.64
N PHE A 362 -14.44 23.58 7.12
CA PHE A 362 -15.66 23.63 6.31
C PHE A 362 -16.58 24.76 6.76
N LYS A 363 -17.21 25.46 5.83
CA LYS A 363 -18.24 26.47 6.13
C LYS A 363 -19.62 25.95 5.71
N PHE A 364 -20.53 25.81 6.67
CA PHE A 364 -21.89 25.32 6.43
C PHE A 364 -22.89 26.45 6.32
N SER A 365 -23.78 26.39 5.32
CA SER A 365 -24.75 27.45 5.02
C SER A 365 -26.15 27.24 5.64
N THR A 366 -26.39 26.07 6.22
CA THR A 366 -27.70 25.64 6.75
C THR A 366 -27.57 24.99 8.13
N THR A 367 -28.60 25.13 8.95
CA THR A 367 -28.72 24.46 10.26
C THR A 367 -29.18 23.01 10.12
N GLY A 368 -28.90 22.18 11.13
CA GLY A 368 -29.31 20.76 11.17
C GLY A 368 -28.11 19.82 11.28
N GLN A 369 -28.35 18.51 11.11
CA GLN A 369 -27.25 17.55 11.03
C GLN A 369 -26.54 17.68 9.70
N GLN A 370 -25.21 17.82 9.75
CA GLN A 370 -24.35 17.84 8.58
C GLN A 370 -23.31 16.73 8.70
N THR A 371 -23.01 16.09 7.57
CA THR A 371 -22.04 14.99 7.50
C THR A 371 -20.81 15.43 6.71
N VAL A 372 -19.64 15.23 7.32
CA VAL A 372 -18.33 15.30 6.68
C VAL A 372 -17.92 13.90 6.28
N THR A 373 -17.39 13.76 5.07
CA THR A 373 -16.90 12.51 4.50
C THR A 373 -15.46 12.70 4.06
N CYS A 374 -14.61 11.72 4.37
CA CYS A 374 -13.20 11.75 4.03
C CYS A 374 -12.75 10.39 3.52
N LYS A 375 -11.80 10.41 2.59
CA LYS A 375 -11.06 9.23 2.13
C LYS A 375 -9.58 9.57 1.99
N THR A 376 -8.75 8.54 2.07
CA THR A 376 -7.32 8.59 1.78
C THR A 376 -7.15 8.18 0.32
N ILE A 377 -6.27 8.84 -0.43
CA ILE A 377 -5.93 8.51 -1.81
C ILE A 377 -4.42 8.30 -1.90
N ASP A 378 -3.96 7.22 -2.50
CA ASP A 378 -2.54 6.96 -2.72
C ASP A 378 -1.97 7.80 -3.88
N GLY A 379 -0.67 7.64 -4.16
CA GLY A 379 0.02 8.36 -5.24
C GLY A 379 -0.38 7.97 -6.66
N VAL A 380 -1.24 6.95 -6.83
CA VAL A 380 -1.66 6.39 -8.11
C VAL A 380 -3.18 6.47 -8.33
N GLY A 381 -3.94 6.91 -7.32
CA GLY A 381 -5.35 7.31 -7.41
C GLY A 381 -6.34 6.39 -6.69
N ASN A 382 -5.92 5.33 -6.01
CA ASN A 382 -6.85 4.44 -5.30
C ASN A 382 -7.27 5.06 -4.00
N ALA A 383 -8.55 4.90 -3.71
CA ALA A 383 -9.17 5.47 -2.54
C ALA A 383 -9.48 4.40 -1.50
N SER A 384 -9.24 4.75 -0.25
CA SER A 384 -9.75 4.00 0.89
C SER A 384 -11.29 4.01 0.95
N SER A 385 -11.86 3.14 1.78
CA SER A 385 -13.26 3.24 2.19
C SER A 385 -13.54 4.58 2.88
N ILE A 386 -14.74 5.12 2.68
CA ILE A 386 -15.11 6.44 3.21
C ILE A 386 -15.28 6.39 4.73
N ALA A 387 -14.59 7.31 5.42
CA ALA A 387 -14.87 7.64 6.82
C ALA A 387 -15.88 8.78 6.89
N THR A 388 -16.85 8.70 7.80
CA THR A 388 -17.89 9.72 7.97
C THR A 388 -17.97 10.23 9.40
N GLN A 389 -18.32 11.50 9.55
CA GLN A 389 -18.59 12.12 10.84
C GLN A 389 -19.77 13.08 10.73
N THR A 390 -20.74 12.95 11.64
CA THR A 390 -21.91 13.83 11.71
C THR A 390 -21.74 14.85 12.84
N ILE A 391 -22.11 16.09 12.56
CA ILE A 391 -22.11 17.21 13.51
C ILE A 391 -23.44 17.96 13.46
N THR A 392 -23.81 18.65 14.52
CA THR A 392 -25.03 19.48 14.54
C THR A 392 -24.70 20.96 14.30
N ILE A 393 -25.20 21.55 13.21
CA ILE A 393 -25.10 22.99 12.93
C ILE A 393 -26.29 23.73 13.52
N LYS A 394 -26.01 24.71 14.38
CA LYS A 394 -26.99 25.54 15.09
C LYS A 394 -27.10 26.93 14.46
N ALA A 395 -28.25 27.58 14.61
CA ALA A 395 -28.42 28.97 14.21
C ALA A 395 -27.57 29.91 15.08
N VAL A 396 -27.11 31.03 14.51
CA VAL A 396 -26.58 32.15 15.31
C VAL A 396 -27.76 32.80 16.03
N ASN A 397 -27.64 33.09 17.33
CA ASN A 397 -28.65 33.91 18.01
C ASN A 397 -28.52 35.37 17.52
N PRO A 398 -29.55 35.96 16.90
CA PRO A 398 -29.49 37.34 16.40
C PRO A 398 -29.20 38.39 17.49
N ALA A 399 -29.55 38.08 18.74
CA ALA A 399 -29.27 38.89 19.91
C ALA A 399 -27.77 39.17 20.10
N PHE A 400 -26.93 38.25 19.64
CA PHE A 400 -25.48 38.33 19.79
C PHE A 400 -24.86 39.44 18.94
N ASP A 401 -25.31 39.54 17.69
CA ASP A 401 -24.83 40.57 16.77
C ASP A 401 -25.30 41.95 17.19
N CYS A 402 -26.55 42.03 17.66
CA CYS A 402 -27.08 43.23 18.29
C CYS A 402 -26.24 43.64 19.50
N PHE A 403 -25.85 42.70 20.37
CA PHE A 403 -25.06 42.99 21.57
C PHE A 403 -23.66 43.51 21.23
N ILE A 404 -22.97 42.90 20.26
CA ILE A 404 -21.65 43.37 19.82
C ILE A 404 -21.73 44.79 19.25
N LEU A 405 -22.72 45.07 18.39
CA LEU A 405 -22.94 46.43 17.84
C LEU A 405 -23.27 47.44 18.94
N TRP A 406 -24.08 47.05 19.92
CA TRP A 406 -24.37 47.88 21.09
C TRP A 406 -23.09 48.18 21.88
N ALA A 407 -22.23 47.18 22.10
CA ALA A 407 -20.98 47.34 22.85
C ALA A 407 -20.00 48.26 22.12
N GLU A 408 -19.83 48.11 20.80
CA GLU A 408 -19.01 49.01 19.96
C GLU A 408 -19.47 50.46 20.02
N LYS A 409 -20.79 50.66 20.02
CA LYS A 409 -21.39 52.00 20.13
C LYS A 409 -21.25 52.58 21.53
N THR A 410 -21.36 51.75 22.56
CA THR A 410 -21.45 52.19 23.96
C THR A 410 -20.08 52.38 24.59
N TYR A 411 -19.10 51.57 24.20
CA TYR A 411 -17.73 51.58 24.74
C TYR A 411 -16.69 51.62 23.59
N PRO A 412 -16.71 52.64 22.72
CA PRO A 412 -15.83 52.72 21.56
C PRO A 412 -14.34 52.79 21.92
N GLU A 413 -14.01 53.21 23.14
CA GLU A 413 -12.64 53.23 23.67
C GLU A 413 -12.10 51.83 23.98
N LEU A 414 -12.98 50.86 24.25
CA LEU A 414 -12.64 49.45 24.44
C LEU A 414 -12.87 48.63 23.17
N PHE A 415 -13.92 48.98 22.42
CA PHE A 415 -14.44 48.26 21.26
C PHE A 415 -14.58 49.20 20.06
N PRO A 416 -13.49 49.76 19.52
CA PRO A 416 -13.57 50.67 18.39
C PRO A 416 -14.10 49.94 17.16
N SER A 417 -15.20 50.47 16.59
CA SER A 417 -15.88 49.83 15.46
C SER A 417 -14.91 49.59 14.28
N PRO A 418 -14.78 48.36 13.78
CA PRO A 418 -13.80 48.03 12.76
C PRO A 418 -14.30 48.49 11.38
N TRP A 419 -13.56 49.38 10.73
CA TRP A 419 -13.95 49.96 9.43
C TRP A 419 -14.01 48.95 8.27
N PHE A 420 -13.58 47.69 8.42
CA PHE A 420 -13.65 46.69 7.36
C PHE A 420 -13.75 45.25 7.92
N ALA A 421 -14.79 44.54 7.46
CA ALA A 421 -14.97 43.10 7.34
C ALA A 421 -14.97 42.20 8.61
N ASP A 422 -16.05 41.40 8.69
CA ASP A 422 -16.32 40.25 9.58
C ASP A 422 -15.08 39.62 10.23
N ARG A 423 -14.90 39.91 11.53
CA ARG A 423 -13.97 39.19 12.43
C ARG A 423 -14.69 38.61 13.64
N ARG A 424 -15.93 38.17 13.45
CA ARG A 424 -16.62 37.30 14.41
C ARG A 424 -15.95 35.95 14.35
N LEU A 425 -15.26 35.60 15.43
CA LEU A 425 -14.49 34.38 15.54
C LEU A 425 -15.24 33.43 16.47
N THR A 426 -15.36 32.18 16.04
CA THR A 426 -15.79 31.09 16.90
C THR A 426 -14.59 30.20 17.19
N GLN A 427 -14.24 30.04 18.46
CA GLN A 427 -13.20 29.11 18.88
C GLN A 427 -13.74 28.23 20.01
N GLY A 428 -13.83 26.93 19.74
CA GLY A 428 -14.46 25.97 20.65
C GLY A 428 -15.91 26.37 20.93
N SER A 429 -16.23 26.62 22.19
CA SER A 429 -17.57 27.01 22.64
C SER A 429 -17.80 28.51 22.75
N TYR A 430 -16.84 29.34 22.34
CA TYR A 430 -16.95 30.79 22.45
C TYR A 430 -17.20 31.43 21.10
N TYR A 431 -18.11 32.41 21.08
CA TYR A 431 -18.30 33.35 19.99
C TYR A 431 -17.81 34.72 20.45
N TYR A 432 -16.87 35.32 19.73
CA TYR A 432 -16.26 36.57 20.15
C TYR A 432 -15.87 37.47 18.98
N GLN A 433 -15.75 38.76 19.29
CA GLN A 433 -15.16 39.77 18.43
C GLN A 433 -13.82 40.20 19.00
N TYR A 434 -12.78 40.17 18.17
CA TYR A 434 -11.47 40.75 18.48
C TYR A 434 -11.37 42.17 17.95
N TYR A 435 -10.83 43.07 18.77
CA TYR A 435 -10.59 44.48 18.49
C TYR A 435 -9.09 44.75 18.50
N PRO A 436 -8.42 44.76 17.33
CA PRO A 436 -6.97 44.85 17.26
C PRO A 436 -6.40 46.14 17.85
N ALA A 437 -7.12 47.26 17.74
CA ALA A 437 -6.66 48.56 18.22
C ALA A 437 -6.49 48.61 19.75
N THR A 438 -7.30 47.84 20.47
CA THR A 438 -7.32 47.80 21.94
C THR A 438 -6.80 46.48 22.49
N ASN A 439 -6.49 45.53 21.61
CA ASN A 439 -6.21 44.14 21.93
C ASN A 439 -7.31 43.49 22.80
N ALA A 440 -8.57 43.88 22.59
CA ALA A 440 -9.71 43.41 23.37
C ALA A 440 -10.46 42.29 22.66
N TYR A 441 -11.01 41.38 23.45
CA TYR A 441 -11.91 40.31 23.03
C TYR A 441 -13.20 40.46 23.82
N LEU A 442 -14.32 40.56 23.12
CA LEU A 442 -15.65 40.51 23.71
C LEU A 442 -16.40 39.34 23.10
N GLY A 443 -16.89 38.44 23.94
CA GLY A 443 -17.60 37.27 23.45
C GLY A 443 -18.47 36.63 24.49
N PHE A 444 -19.05 35.50 24.17
CA PHE A 444 -19.89 34.74 25.07
C PHE A 444 -19.71 33.24 24.81
N SER A 445 -19.97 32.44 25.85
CA SER A 445 -19.90 30.98 25.79
C SER A 445 -21.26 30.41 25.41
N LEU A 446 -21.26 29.51 24.43
CA LEU A 446 -22.43 28.74 24.01
C LEU A 446 -22.74 27.57 24.96
N LEU A 447 -21.95 27.36 26.02
CA LEU A 447 -22.13 26.29 27.01
C LEU A 447 -22.75 26.76 28.32
N ASP A 448 -22.32 27.92 28.83
CA ASP A 448 -22.63 28.37 30.19
C ASP A 448 -23.45 29.67 30.25
N SER A 449 -23.82 30.21 29.08
CA SER A 449 -24.65 31.41 28.96
C SER A 449 -24.04 32.68 29.57
N ASN A 450 -22.71 32.76 29.73
CA ASN A 450 -22.03 33.97 30.19
C ASN A 450 -21.42 34.79 29.04
N VAL A 451 -21.22 36.08 29.32
CA VAL A 451 -20.44 37.02 28.52
C VAL A 451 -19.05 37.14 29.14
N TYR A 452 -18.05 37.12 28.26
CA TYR A 452 -16.64 37.14 28.58
C TYR A 452 -15.94 38.34 27.96
N TYR A 453 -14.98 38.86 28.69
CA TYR A 453 -14.06 39.89 28.22
C TYR A 453 -12.61 39.48 28.51
N MET A 454 -11.72 39.80 27.58
CA MET A 454 -10.28 39.68 27.76
C MET A 454 -9.58 40.84 27.07
N GLY A 455 -8.65 41.49 27.73
CA GLY A 455 -7.83 42.53 27.11
C GLY A 455 -6.83 43.11 28.09
N ASN A 456 -6.20 44.24 27.73
CA ASN A 456 -5.19 44.87 28.57
C ASN A 456 -5.71 45.20 29.98
N GLN A 457 -6.98 45.59 30.12
CA GLN A 457 -7.61 45.90 31.41
C GLN A 457 -7.69 44.68 32.35
N THR A 458 -7.63 43.46 31.81
CA THR A 458 -7.66 42.21 32.58
C THR A 458 -6.33 41.49 32.57
N ASN A 459 -5.23 42.18 32.21
CA ASN A 459 -3.91 41.58 31.99
C ASN A 459 -3.98 40.35 31.07
N ASN A 460 -4.79 40.43 30.00
CA ASN A 460 -5.03 39.34 29.05
C ASN A 460 -5.56 38.04 29.69
N THR A 461 -6.24 38.15 30.84
CA THR A 461 -6.96 37.05 31.47
C THR A 461 -8.43 37.12 31.10
N ILE A 462 -9.05 35.98 30.81
CA ILE A 462 -10.48 35.87 30.53
C ILE A 462 -11.25 36.06 31.83
N ILE A 463 -12.20 36.99 31.84
CA ILE A 463 -13.12 37.18 32.97
C ILE A 463 -14.57 37.07 32.50
N VAL A 464 -15.45 36.62 33.40
CA VAL A 464 -16.90 36.69 33.23
C VAL A 464 -17.35 38.10 33.60
N VAL A 465 -18.06 38.77 32.68
CA VAL A 465 -18.56 40.14 32.90
C VAL A 465 -20.07 40.20 33.15
N GLY A 466 -20.75 39.04 33.12
CA GLY A 466 -22.17 38.89 33.43
C GLY A 466 -22.82 37.82 32.57
N THR A 467 -24.12 37.62 32.72
CA THR A 467 -24.86 36.63 31.94
C THR A 467 -25.33 37.21 30.60
N GLN A 468 -25.57 36.34 29.62
CA GLN A 468 -26.14 36.73 28.32
C GLN A 468 -27.50 37.41 28.48
N ALA A 469 -28.37 36.90 29.35
CA ALA A 469 -29.71 37.45 29.57
C ALA A 469 -29.67 38.90 30.07
N GLU A 470 -28.79 39.19 31.04
CA GLU A 470 -28.60 40.54 31.58
C GLU A 470 -28.09 41.51 30.52
N TRP A 471 -27.06 41.10 29.78
CA TRP A 471 -26.43 41.97 28.78
C TRP A 471 -27.30 42.17 27.54
N PHE A 472 -28.05 41.17 27.08
CA PHE A 472 -28.97 41.34 25.96
C PHE A 472 -30.17 42.21 26.33
N HIS A 473 -30.71 42.05 27.53
CA HIS A 473 -31.74 42.96 28.02
C HIS A 473 -31.22 44.40 28.07
N LYS A 474 -30.02 44.62 28.63
CA LYS A 474 -29.40 45.94 28.72
C LYS A 474 -29.07 46.55 27.36
N ALA A 475 -28.72 45.72 26.38
CA ALA A 475 -28.43 46.14 25.00
C ALA A 475 -29.69 46.33 24.14
N GLY A 476 -30.87 45.92 24.62
CA GLY A 476 -32.12 45.94 23.85
C GLY A 476 -32.19 44.86 22.77
N CYS A 477 -31.47 43.75 22.96
CA CYS A 477 -31.26 42.69 21.98
C CYS A 477 -32.12 41.45 22.23
N GLN A 478 -33.34 41.62 22.74
CA GLN A 478 -34.24 40.51 23.08
C GLN A 478 -34.96 39.91 21.88
#